data_AF-A0A7K6UKZ2-F1
#
_entry.id   AF-A0A7K6UKZ2-F1
#
_cell.length_a   1.000
_cell.length_b   1.000
_cell.length_c   1.000
_cell.angle_alpha   90.00
_cell.angle_beta   90.00
_cell.angle_gamma   90.00
#
_symmetry.space_group_name_H-M   'P 1'
#
loop_
_entity.id
_entity.type
_entity.pdbx_description
1 polymer ?
#
loop_
_entity_poly.entity_id
_entity_poly.type
_entity_poly.pdbx_seq_one_letter_code
_entity_poly.pdbx_strand_id
1 'polypeptide(L)'
;LQVTAYEAGGRDGPLPSLLHTADSSKVEFVLAGVAPRGNSSRLVLEVATVEEAGVVRALRSTRSIDDEYTPTIFEVLSLAAESQDGSSTLSFLQWKATAYGSPSPRREDGIQCRAQGPRAANGTLPTSSLVLAYFGEGVGSTHTISTINISFGGEEGKVYQEKHYLSWSALLGFGQPPKDTFSPLVISIMAVALGTPMVMLLVGSCVVLFAQRRRYSEYEPIN
;
A
#
# COMPACT_ATOMS: atom_id res chain seq x y z
N LEU A 1 -13.31 4.45 15.89
CA LEU A 1 -13.03 3.32 14.98
C LEU A 1 -14.27 3.10 14.14
N GLN A 2 -14.15 3.06 12.82
CA GLN A 2 -15.24 2.76 11.90
C GLN A 2 -14.85 1.54 11.06
N VAL A 3 -15.80 0.64 10.85
CA VAL A 3 -15.59 -0.59 10.05
C VAL A 3 -16.59 -0.58 8.90
N THR A 4 -16.12 -0.88 7.69
CA THR A 4 -16.94 -0.96 6.48
C THR A 4 -16.65 -2.28 5.77
N ALA A 5 -17.70 -3.05 5.50
CA ALA A 5 -17.59 -4.27 4.70
C ALA A 5 -18.03 -3.99 3.25
N TYR A 6 -17.54 -4.81 2.32
CA TYR A 6 -17.81 -4.66 0.89
C TYR A 6 -18.43 -5.94 0.33
N GLU A 7 -19.44 -5.79 -0.52
CA GLU A 7 -20.08 -6.92 -1.21
C GLU A 7 -19.29 -7.35 -2.45
N ALA A 8 -18.58 -6.42 -3.10
CA ALA A 8 -17.89 -6.63 -4.36
C ALA A 8 -16.58 -5.84 -4.41
N GLY A 9 -15.78 -6.08 -5.46
CA GLY A 9 -14.56 -5.33 -5.71
C GLY A 9 -14.83 -3.90 -6.18
N GLY A 10 -14.02 -2.96 -5.69
CA GLY A 10 -14.20 -1.54 -5.99
C GLY A 10 -13.20 -0.62 -5.30
N ARG A 11 -13.49 0.68 -5.31
CA ARG A 11 -12.74 1.71 -4.60
C ARG A 11 -13.67 2.65 -3.89
N ASP A 12 -13.22 3.16 -2.75
CA ASP A 12 -13.90 4.25 -2.08
C ASP A 12 -13.70 5.58 -2.85
N GLY A 13 -14.73 6.41 -2.85
CA GLY A 13 -14.64 7.78 -3.40
C GLY A 13 -13.63 8.66 -2.64
N PRO A 14 -13.70 8.73 -1.29
CA PRO A 14 -12.73 9.51 -0.51
C PRO A 14 -11.32 8.88 -0.50
N LEU A 15 -10.31 9.75 -0.41
CA LEU A 15 -8.93 9.33 -0.18
C LEU A 15 -8.81 8.50 1.12
N PRO A 16 -7.92 7.49 1.18
CA PRO A 16 -6.93 7.13 0.17
C PRO A 16 -7.44 6.21 -0.96
N SER A 17 -8.75 6.06 -1.14
CA SER A 17 -9.37 5.29 -2.25
C SER A 17 -8.79 3.88 -2.41
N LEU A 18 -8.64 3.17 -1.28
CA LEU A 18 -8.10 1.81 -1.23
C LEU A 18 -8.92 0.88 -2.14
N LEU A 19 -8.21 0.10 -2.97
CA LEU A 19 -8.80 -0.97 -3.76
C LEU A 19 -9.26 -2.08 -2.82
N HIS A 20 -10.55 -2.36 -2.78
CA HIS A 20 -11.13 -3.41 -1.93
C HIS A 20 -11.74 -4.53 -2.77
N THR A 21 -11.93 -5.68 -2.11
CA THR A 21 -12.62 -6.87 -2.63
C THR A 21 -13.73 -7.31 -1.67
N ALA A 22 -14.56 -8.27 -2.08
CA ALA A 22 -15.56 -8.89 -1.22
C ALA A 22 -14.95 -9.62 0.00
N ASP A 23 -13.68 -10.02 -0.10
CA ASP A 23 -12.94 -10.72 0.97
C ASP A 23 -12.25 -9.76 1.94
N SER A 24 -12.57 -8.47 1.86
CA SER A 24 -11.92 -7.42 2.64
C SER A 24 -12.93 -6.51 3.34
N SER A 25 -12.51 -5.94 4.46
CA SER A 25 -13.20 -4.89 5.20
C SER A 25 -12.24 -3.74 5.45
N LYS A 26 -12.73 -2.51 5.30
CA LYS A 26 -11.97 -1.32 5.68
C LYS A 26 -12.15 -1.03 7.16
N VAL A 27 -11.05 -0.71 7.82
CA VAL A 27 -11.00 -0.18 9.17
C VAL A 27 -10.43 1.23 9.12
N GLU A 28 -11.14 2.17 9.73
CA GLU A 28 -10.74 3.56 9.84
C GLU A 28 -10.56 3.95 11.32
N PHE A 29 -9.36 4.41 11.63
CA PHE A 29 -8.99 4.97 12.92
C PHE A 29 -9.03 6.50 12.83
N VAL A 30 -9.90 7.11 13.63
CA VAL A 30 -10.05 8.57 13.72
C VAL A 30 -9.71 9.03 15.12
N LEU A 31 -8.79 9.99 15.22
CA LEU A 31 -8.49 10.75 16.43
C LEU A 31 -8.84 12.21 16.17
N ALA A 32 -9.82 12.74 16.90
CA ALA A 32 -10.31 14.11 16.72
C ALA A 32 -10.34 14.86 18.05
N GLY A 33 -9.81 16.08 18.05
CA GLY A 33 -9.88 17.00 19.19
C GLY A 33 -9.02 16.62 20.41
N VAL A 34 -8.16 15.60 20.30
CA VAL A 34 -7.30 15.20 21.43
C VAL A 34 -6.08 16.11 21.49
N ALA A 35 -5.94 16.84 22.60
CA ALA A 35 -4.82 17.74 22.82
C ALA A 35 -3.50 16.97 22.96
N PRO A 36 -2.45 17.32 22.20
CA PRO A 36 -1.13 16.71 22.36
C PRO A 36 -0.52 17.11 23.71
N ARG A 37 0.27 16.21 24.31
CA ARG A 37 0.91 16.47 25.63
C ARG A 37 2.16 17.36 25.53
N GLY A 38 2.60 17.67 24.32
CA GLY A 38 3.74 18.56 24.06
C GLY A 38 3.88 18.93 22.59
N ASN A 39 4.69 19.96 22.33
CA ASN A 39 4.84 20.66 21.04
C ASN A 39 5.43 19.83 19.89
N SER A 40 5.83 18.58 20.13
CA SER A 40 6.37 17.66 19.12
C SER A 40 5.82 16.25 19.30
N SER A 41 4.57 16.14 19.79
CA SER A 41 3.93 14.84 20.02
C SER A 41 3.79 14.10 18.69
N ARG A 42 4.31 12.87 18.63
CA ARG A 42 4.08 11.92 17.53
C ARG A 42 3.10 10.87 17.99
N LEU A 43 2.11 10.59 17.15
CA LEU A 43 1.11 9.58 17.44
C LEU A 43 1.57 8.24 16.88
N VAL A 44 1.31 7.19 17.63
CA VAL A 44 1.61 5.81 17.25
C VAL A 44 0.38 4.97 17.56
N LEU A 45 0.02 4.12 16.61
CA LEU A 45 -0.97 3.06 16.76
C LEU A 45 -0.22 1.73 16.83
N GLU A 46 -0.33 1.04 17.96
CA GLU A 46 0.09 -0.35 18.09
C GLU A 46 -1.05 -1.25 17.63
N VAL A 47 -0.78 -2.13 16.67
CA VAL A 47 -1.72 -3.13 16.18
C VAL A 47 -1.19 -4.49 16.59
N ALA A 48 -1.99 -5.23 17.35
CA ALA A 48 -1.71 -6.61 17.71
C ALA A 48 -2.48 -7.57 16.80
N THR A 49 -1.83 -8.64 16.39
CA THR A 49 -2.40 -9.70 15.57
C THR A 49 -2.20 -11.04 16.25
N VAL A 50 -3.18 -11.92 16.10
CA VAL A 50 -3.16 -13.29 16.65
C VAL A 50 -3.11 -14.24 15.46
N GLU A 51 -2.21 -15.21 15.50
CA GLU A 51 -2.08 -16.24 14.46
C GLU A 51 -1.77 -17.59 15.07
N GLU A 52 -2.08 -18.65 14.33
CA GLU A 52 -1.68 -20.01 14.67
C GLU A 52 -0.15 -20.14 14.71
N ALA A 53 0.35 -20.99 15.61
CA ALA A 53 1.78 -21.28 15.71
C ALA A 53 2.30 -21.85 14.38
N GLY A 54 3.35 -21.22 13.84
CA GLY A 54 3.95 -21.59 12.55
C GLY A 54 3.57 -20.67 11.38
N VAL A 55 2.55 -19.82 11.54
CA VAL A 55 2.24 -18.77 10.56
C VAL A 55 3.30 -17.67 10.64
N VAL A 56 3.84 -17.29 9.48
CA VAL A 56 4.87 -16.25 9.38
C VAL A 56 4.22 -14.91 9.07
N ARG A 57 4.61 -13.87 9.81
CA ARG A 57 4.18 -12.50 9.57
C ARG A 57 5.24 -11.73 8.79
N ALA A 58 4.87 -11.24 7.61
CA ALA A 58 5.75 -10.46 6.76
C ALA A 58 5.17 -9.05 6.53
N LEU A 59 5.91 -8.03 6.94
CA LEU A 59 5.64 -6.65 6.53
C LEU A 59 6.32 -6.40 5.19
N ARG A 60 5.54 -6.10 4.16
CA ARG A 60 6.01 -5.76 2.82
C ARG A 60 5.69 -4.31 2.51
N SER A 61 6.63 -3.62 1.88
CA SER A 61 6.41 -2.33 1.24
C SER A 61 6.46 -2.53 -0.27
N THR A 62 5.40 -2.12 -0.97
CA THR A 62 5.34 -2.10 -2.43
C THR A 62 5.32 -0.65 -2.90
N ARG A 63 6.23 -0.31 -3.81
CA ARG A 63 6.30 1.00 -4.43
C ARG A 63 5.84 0.94 -5.87
N SER A 64 4.95 1.85 -6.25
CA SER A 64 4.45 2.01 -7.61
C SER A 64 4.61 3.47 -8.02
N ILE A 65 4.86 3.73 -9.30
CA ILE A 65 4.82 5.09 -9.86
C ILE A 65 3.38 5.56 -10.12
N ASP A 66 2.42 4.65 -10.01
CA ASP A 66 1.00 4.95 -10.19
C ASP A 66 0.42 5.61 -8.94
N ASP A 67 -0.02 6.86 -9.08
CA ASP A 67 -0.75 7.61 -8.07
C ASP A 67 -2.16 8.02 -8.52
N GLU A 68 -2.68 7.41 -9.60
CA GLU A 68 -3.99 7.74 -10.21
C GLU A 68 -5.12 7.82 -9.17
N TYR A 69 -5.14 6.88 -8.23
CA TYR A 69 -6.17 6.78 -7.19
C TYR A 69 -5.77 7.38 -5.84
N THR A 70 -4.48 7.68 -5.63
CA THR A 70 -3.99 8.27 -4.38
C THR A 70 -2.85 9.24 -4.68
N PRO A 71 -3.15 10.47 -5.12
CA PRO A 71 -2.14 11.41 -5.61
C PRO A 71 -0.97 11.57 -4.64
N THR A 72 0.26 11.58 -5.16
CA THR A 72 1.55 11.65 -4.41
C THR A 72 1.90 10.49 -3.50
N ILE A 73 1.06 9.47 -3.38
CA ILE A 73 1.32 8.34 -2.50
C ILE A 73 1.72 7.12 -3.30
N PHE A 74 3.03 6.91 -3.37
CA PHE A 74 3.67 5.87 -4.18
C PHE A 74 3.98 4.58 -3.41
N GLU A 75 3.63 4.51 -2.13
CA GLU A 75 3.99 3.39 -1.24
C GLU A 75 2.76 2.81 -0.55
N VAL A 76 2.63 1.48 -0.63
CA VAL A 76 1.61 0.68 0.05
C VAL A 76 2.33 -0.31 0.96
N LEU A 77 1.91 -0.35 2.22
CA LEU A 77 2.38 -1.32 3.20
C LEU A 77 1.35 -2.43 3.34
N SER A 78 1.82 -3.66 3.46
CA SER A 78 0.99 -4.83 3.70
C SER A 78 1.64 -5.74 4.72
N LEU A 79 0.95 -5.99 5.83
CA LEU A 79 1.28 -7.05 6.77
C LEU A 79 0.51 -8.30 6.35
N ALA A 80 1.22 -9.33 5.89
CA ALA A 80 0.64 -10.60 5.47
C ALA A 80 0.89 -11.69 6.52
N ALA A 81 -0.12 -12.51 6.82
CA ALA A 81 0.10 -13.87 7.34
C ALA A 81 0.32 -14.81 6.17
N GLU A 82 1.42 -15.53 6.23
CA GLU A 82 1.80 -16.50 5.22
C GLU A 82 1.95 -17.87 5.86
N SER A 83 1.57 -18.90 5.11
CA SER A 83 1.91 -20.27 5.45
C SER A 83 3.42 -20.40 5.64
N GLN A 84 3.87 -21.33 6.48
CA GLN A 84 5.29 -21.55 6.77
C GLN A 84 6.16 -21.75 5.52
N ASP A 85 5.60 -22.38 4.48
CA ASP A 85 6.26 -22.63 3.20
C ASP A 85 6.26 -21.41 2.25
N GLY A 86 5.66 -20.29 2.66
CA GLY A 86 5.52 -19.07 1.85
C GLY A 86 4.62 -19.22 0.61
N SER A 87 3.94 -20.36 0.47
CA SER A 87 3.16 -20.72 -0.73
C SER A 87 1.82 -20.00 -0.82
N SER A 88 1.25 -19.58 0.31
CA SER A 88 -0.07 -18.94 0.37
C SER A 88 -0.12 -17.81 1.40
N THR A 89 -0.79 -16.72 1.00
CA THR A 89 -1.20 -15.65 1.92
C THR A 89 -2.54 -16.03 2.53
N LEU A 90 -2.61 -16.12 3.86
CA LEU A 90 -3.80 -16.51 4.61
C LEU A 90 -4.68 -15.30 4.92
N SER A 91 -4.07 -14.24 5.44
CA SER A 91 -4.73 -12.99 5.79
C SER A 91 -3.81 -11.80 5.57
N PHE A 92 -4.37 -10.61 5.45
CA PHE A 92 -3.60 -9.39 5.27
C PHE A 92 -4.21 -8.19 5.99
N LEU A 93 -3.35 -7.26 6.37
CA LEU A 93 -3.66 -5.89 6.73
C LEU A 93 -2.86 -4.96 5.81
N GLN A 94 -3.53 -4.14 5.00
CA GLN A 94 -2.91 -3.32 3.95
C GLN A 94 -3.33 -1.85 4.08
N TRP A 95 -2.39 -0.92 3.95
CA TRP A 95 -2.67 0.51 3.98
C TRP A 95 -1.70 1.28 3.08
N LYS A 96 -2.12 2.47 2.63
CA LYS A 96 -1.23 3.42 1.94
C LYS A 96 -0.32 4.08 2.97
N ALA A 97 0.90 4.47 2.59
CA ALA A 97 1.88 5.12 3.48
C ALA A 97 1.51 6.56 3.92
N THR A 98 0.22 6.83 4.08
CA THR A 98 -0.36 8.13 4.43
C THR A 98 -1.53 7.98 5.41
N ALA A 99 -1.75 9.02 6.18
CA ALA A 99 -2.96 9.33 6.93
C ALA A 99 -3.39 10.76 6.57
N TYR A 100 -4.53 11.22 7.08
CA TYR A 100 -5.07 12.53 6.72
C TYR A 100 -5.41 13.38 7.93
N GLY A 101 -5.04 14.65 7.86
CA GLY A 101 -5.30 15.65 8.90
C GLY A 101 -6.68 16.32 8.83
N SER A 102 -7.62 15.79 8.05
CA SER A 102 -8.92 16.41 7.79
C SER A 102 -10.03 15.36 7.66
N PRO A 103 -11.27 15.64 8.11
CA PRO A 103 -12.43 14.79 7.85
C PRO A 103 -12.78 14.65 6.37
N SER A 104 -12.44 15.66 5.57
CA SER A 104 -12.57 15.64 4.11
C SER A 104 -11.17 15.56 3.50
N PRO A 105 -10.59 14.36 3.34
CA PRO A 105 -9.18 14.20 3.05
C PRO A 105 -8.84 14.76 1.66
N ARG A 106 -7.87 15.67 1.62
CA ARG A 106 -7.26 16.19 0.40
C ARG A 106 -5.78 15.86 0.35
N ARG A 107 -5.16 16.09 -0.81
CA ARG A 107 -3.73 15.82 -1.03
C ARG A 107 -2.86 16.60 -0.05
N GLU A 108 -3.19 17.87 0.19
CA GLU A 108 -2.50 18.77 1.11
C GLU A 108 -2.64 18.39 2.59
N ASP A 109 -3.56 17.48 2.93
CA ASP A 109 -3.78 17.03 4.30
C ASP A 109 -2.97 15.77 4.66
N GLY A 110 -2.11 15.30 3.77
CA GLY A 110 -1.34 14.07 3.92
C GLY A 110 -0.39 14.09 5.12
N ILE A 111 -0.41 13.01 5.90
CA ILE A 111 0.48 12.75 7.02
C ILE A 111 1.24 11.47 6.72
N GLN A 112 2.56 11.53 6.65
CA GLN A 112 3.36 10.34 6.37
C GLN A 112 3.15 9.26 7.46
N CYS A 113 2.93 8.02 7.01
CA CYS A 113 2.87 6.85 7.87
C CYS A 113 4.16 6.05 7.74
N ARG A 114 4.69 5.57 8.87
CA ARG A 114 5.81 4.61 8.89
C ARG A 114 5.48 3.47 9.82
N ALA A 115 5.80 2.25 9.41
CA ALA A 115 5.65 1.08 10.24
C ALA A 115 6.97 0.33 10.40
N GLN A 116 7.15 -0.30 11.55
CA GLN A 116 8.29 -1.18 11.82
C GLN A 116 7.88 -2.63 11.63
N GLY A 117 8.85 -3.52 11.37
CA GLY A 117 8.56 -4.96 11.24
C GLY A 117 7.86 -5.55 12.47
N PRO A 118 7.09 -6.64 12.29
CA PRO A 118 6.35 -7.27 13.38
C PRO A 118 7.31 -7.75 14.47
N ARG A 119 6.88 -7.62 15.72
CA ARG A 119 7.62 -8.10 16.90
C ARG A 119 6.72 -9.04 17.68
N ALA A 120 7.30 -10.11 18.24
CA ALA A 120 6.57 -10.98 19.16
C ALA A 120 6.13 -10.19 20.39
N ALA A 121 4.90 -10.40 20.85
CA ALA A 121 4.41 -9.79 22.07
C ALA A 121 5.06 -10.46 23.29
N ASN A 122 5.84 -9.70 24.07
CA ASN A 122 6.57 -10.20 25.25
C ASN A 122 5.68 -10.35 26.51
N GLY A 123 4.43 -10.77 26.36
CA GLY A 123 3.50 -10.98 27.50
C GLY A 123 3.04 -9.71 28.21
N THR A 124 3.42 -8.52 27.74
CA THR A 124 3.03 -7.22 28.32
C THR A 124 1.74 -6.65 27.75
N LEU A 125 1.20 -7.25 26.68
CA LEU A 125 -0.06 -6.78 26.11
C LEU A 125 -1.23 -7.28 26.97
N PRO A 126 -2.16 -6.39 27.37
CA PRO A 126 -3.39 -6.83 28.01
C PRO A 126 -4.15 -7.73 27.03
N THR A 127 -4.30 -9.01 27.37
CA THR A 127 -5.06 -9.95 26.55
C THR A 127 -6.52 -9.51 26.53
N SER A 128 -7.01 -9.12 25.35
CA SER A 128 -8.42 -8.75 25.16
C SER A 128 -9.32 -9.94 25.53
N SER A 129 -10.41 -9.68 26.27
CA SER A 129 -11.40 -10.71 26.60
C SER A 129 -12.01 -11.36 25.37
N LEU A 130 -12.11 -10.64 24.26
CA LEU A 130 -12.57 -11.17 22.97
C LEU A 130 -11.58 -12.17 22.37
N VAL A 131 -10.28 -11.88 22.46
CA VAL A 131 -9.24 -12.79 21.99
C VAL A 131 -9.26 -14.07 22.82
N LEU A 132 -9.37 -13.96 24.14
CA LEU A 132 -9.50 -15.12 25.03
C LEU A 132 -10.78 -15.92 24.76
N ALA A 133 -11.91 -15.26 24.49
CA ALA A 133 -13.17 -15.94 24.22
C ALA A 133 -13.15 -16.73 22.89
N TYR A 134 -12.45 -16.22 21.86
CA TYR A 134 -12.37 -16.87 20.55
C TYR A 134 -11.27 -17.94 20.48
N PHE A 135 -10.07 -17.63 20.99
CA PHE A 135 -8.90 -18.51 20.88
C PHE A 135 -8.67 -19.38 22.14
N GLY A 136 -9.44 -19.15 23.21
CA GLY A 136 -9.33 -19.88 24.47
C GLY A 136 -8.00 -19.66 25.20
N GLU A 137 -7.70 -20.57 26.13
CA GLU A 137 -6.42 -20.58 26.88
C GLU A 137 -5.21 -20.95 26.01
N GLY A 138 -5.43 -21.24 24.72
CA GLY A 138 -4.38 -21.54 23.74
C GLY A 138 -3.52 -20.33 23.33
N VAL A 139 -3.92 -19.13 23.74
CA VAL A 139 -3.14 -17.90 23.50
C VAL A 139 -1.82 -17.96 24.25
N GLY A 140 -0.71 -17.95 23.51
CA GLY A 140 0.65 -18.12 24.05
C GLY A 140 1.21 -19.54 23.95
N SER A 141 0.40 -20.53 23.56
CA SER A 141 0.86 -21.91 23.31
C SER A 141 0.61 -22.34 21.86
N THR A 142 -0.65 -22.39 21.43
CA THR A 142 -1.07 -22.76 20.06
C THR A 142 -1.20 -21.54 19.16
N HIS A 143 -1.40 -20.36 19.74
CA HIS A 143 -1.51 -19.10 19.02
C HIS A 143 -0.46 -18.13 19.50
N THR A 144 0.16 -17.42 18.57
CA THR A 144 1.17 -16.39 18.83
C THR A 144 0.59 -15.01 18.61
N ILE A 145 0.99 -14.06 19.45
CA ILE A 145 0.62 -12.65 19.30
C ILE A 145 1.83 -11.88 18.79
N SER A 146 1.65 -11.16 17.69
CA SER A 146 2.66 -10.26 17.13
C SER A 146 2.11 -8.84 17.06
N THR A 147 2.94 -7.85 17.39
CA THR A 147 2.57 -6.43 17.32
C THR A 147 3.36 -5.69 16.24
N ILE A 148 2.72 -4.67 15.69
CA ILE A 148 3.31 -3.71 14.76
C ILE A 148 2.97 -2.29 15.22
N ASN A 149 3.97 -1.41 15.18
CA ASN A 149 3.79 0.00 15.50
C ASN A 149 3.72 0.81 14.22
N ILE A 150 2.62 1.55 14.06
CA ILE A 150 2.36 2.46 12.96
C ILE A 150 2.45 3.87 13.51
N SER A 151 3.45 4.61 13.08
CA SER A 151 3.71 5.99 13.48
C SER A 151 3.20 6.97 12.44
N PHE A 152 2.64 8.08 12.92
CA PHE A 152 2.09 9.15 12.09
C PHE A 152 2.94 10.41 12.26
N GLY A 153 3.50 10.92 11.16
CA GLY A 153 4.26 12.16 11.13
C GLY A 153 5.28 12.21 9.98
N GLY A 154 5.41 13.39 9.38
CA GLY A 154 6.44 13.70 8.38
C GLY A 154 7.58 14.56 8.95
N GLU A 155 8.48 15.03 8.08
CA GLU A 155 9.61 15.90 8.45
C GLU A 155 9.15 17.20 9.13
N GLU A 156 7.99 17.73 8.73
CA GLU A 156 7.45 18.95 9.33
C GLU A 156 6.65 18.72 10.62
N GLY A 157 6.30 17.47 10.96
CA GLY A 157 5.79 17.05 12.28
C GLY A 157 4.52 17.72 12.86
N LYS A 158 3.92 18.70 12.16
CA LYS A 158 2.95 19.64 12.73
C LYS A 158 1.49 19.40 12.36
N VAL A 159 1.20 18.56 11.36
CA VAL A 159 -0.17 18.45 10.81
C VAL A 159 -1.23 18.13 11.88
N TYR A 160 -0.97 17.17 12.77
CA TYR A 160 -1.92 16.87 13.85
C TYR A 160 -2.00 17.99 14.90
N GLN A 161 -0.91 18.70 15.18
CA GLN A 161 -0.90 19.79 16.16
C GLN A 161 -1.72 20.98 15.69
N GLU A 162 -1.72 21.25 14.39
CA GLU A 162 -2.45 22.35 13.78
C GLU A 162 -3.94 22.00 13.59
N LYS A 163 -4.23 20.78 13.12
CA LYS A 163 -5.59 20.38 12.74
C LYS A 163 -6.36 19.63 13.82
N HIS A 164 -5.67 19.10 14.83
CA HIS A 164 -6.24 18.23 15.88
C HIS A 164 -7.10 17.09 15.31
N TYR A 165 -6.73 16.58 14.13
CA TYR A 165 -7.43 15.52 13.44
C TYR A 165 -6.43 14.58 12.78
N LEU A 166 -6.69 13.27 12.90
CA LEU A 166 -5.96 12.20 12.22
C LEU A 166 -6.98 11.15 11.82
N SER A 167 -7.09 10.86 10.52
CA SER A 167 -7.74 9.66 9.99
C SER A 167 -6.71 8.78 9.31
N TRP A 168 -6.67 7.51 9.70
CA TRP A 168 -5.89 6.46 9.04
C TRP A 168 -6.80 5.31 8.67
N SER A 169 -6.68 4.82 7.43
CA SER A 169 -7.49 3.72 6.91
C SER A 169 -6.60 2.55 6.50
N ALA A 170 -7.07 1.34 6.78
CA ALA A 170 -6.47 0.09 6.32
C ALA A 170 -7.54 -0.88 5.85
N LEU A 171 -7.16 -1.79 4.96
CA LEU A 171 -7.94 -2.97 4.57
C LEU A 171 -7.46 -4.18 5.34
N LEU A 172 -8.41 -4.89 5.93
CA LEU A 172 -8.22 -6.19 6.58
C LEU A 172 -8.97 -7.22 5.75
N GLY A 173 -8.34 -8.34 5.42
CA GLY A 173 -9.01 -9.38 4.62
C GLY A 173 -8.32 -10.72 4.67
N PHE A 174 -8.96 -11.69 4.02
CA PHE A 174 -8.44 -13.05 3.84
C PHE A 174 -7.89 -13.24 2.43
N GLY A 175 -6.91 -14.12 2.28
CA GLY A 175 -6.27 -14.40 1.00
C GLY A 175 -5.25 -13.32 0.59
N GLN A 176 -5.16 -13.06 -0.72
CA GLN A 176 -4.16 -12.17 -1.28
C GLN A 176 -4.59 -10.69 -1.18
N PRO A 177 -3.72 -9.77 -0.73
CA PRO A 177 -4.04 -8.35 -0.72
C PRO A 177 -4.27 -7.83 -2.15
N PRO A 178 -5.27 -6.95 -2.36
CA PRO A 178 -5.54 -6.33 -3.65
C PRO A 178 -4.33 -5.51 -4.11
N LYS A 179 -4.09 -5.52 -5.44
CA LYS A 179 -2.97 -4.84 -6.07
C LYS A 179 -3.48 -3.81 -7.06
N ASP A 180 -2.97 -2.59 -6.93
CA ASP A 180 -3.24 -1.53 -7.90
C ASP A 180 -2.58 -1.86 -9.25
N THR A 181 -3.30 -1.56 -10.33
CA THR A 181 -2.82 -1.62 -11.71
C THR A 181 -3.19 -0.32 -12.40
N PHE A 182 -2.37 0.12 -13.36
CA PHE A 182 -2.68 1.28 -14.19
C PHE A 182 -4.05 1.12 -14.87
N SER A 183 -4.81 2.21 -14.97
CA SER A 183 -6.03 2.19 -15.76
C SER A 183 -5.76 1.93 -17.24
N PRO A 184 -6.75 1.38 -17.98
CA PRO A 184 -6.64 1.23 -19.43
C PRO A 184 -6.31 2.55 -20.16
N LEU A 185 -6.77 3.68 -19.62
CA LEU A 185 -6.47 5.00 -20.16
C LEU A 185 -4.98 5.32 -20.01
N VAL A 186 -4.40 5.17 -18.82
CA VAL A 186 -2.96 5.41 -18.60
C VAL A 186 -2.12 4.48 -19.47
N ILE A 187 -2.49 3.20 -19.56
CA ILE A 187 -1.84 2.22 -20.44
C ILE A 187 -1.90 2.68 -21.90
N SER A 188 -3.04 3.19 -22.37
CA SER A 188 -3.20 3.67 -23.74
C SER A 188 -2.31 4.89 -24.05
N ILE A 189 -2.20 5.83 -23.11
CA ILE A 189 -1.32 7.01 -23.26
C ILE A 189 0.13 6.57 -23.32
N MET A 190 0.57 5.69 -22.42
CA MET A 190 1.93 5.14 -22.43
C MET A 190 2.23 4.40 -23.74
N ALA A 191 1.28 3.61 -24.24
CA ALA A 191 1.43 2.87 -25.49
C ALA A 191 1.63 3.81 -26.69
N VAL A 192 0.86 4.90 -26.79
CA VAL A 192 1.00 5.87 -27.90
C VAL A 192 2.29 6.69 -27.75
N ALA A 193 2.57 7.18 -26.54
CA ALA A 193 3.71 8.04 -26.25
C ALA A 193 5.06 7.34 -26.49
N LEU A 194 5.16 6.06 -26.14
CA LEU A 194 6.38 5.26 -26.32
C LEU A 194 6.40 4.52 -27.66
N GLY A 195 5.23 4.08 -28.16
CA GLY A 195 5.11 3.34 -29.40
C GLY A 195 5.39 4.19 -30.64
N THR A 196 4.93 5.44 -30.66
CA THR A 196 5.12 6.32 -31.84
C THR A 196 6.60 6.58 -32.14
N PRO A 197 7.45 6.99 -31.16
CA PRO A 197 8.88 7.14 -31.40
C PRO A 197 9.57 5.84 -31.80
N MET A 198 9.18 4.70 -31.20
CA MET A 198 9.75 3.39 -31.53
C MET A 198 9.49 3.03 -33.00
N VAL A 199 8.24 3.19 -33.47
CA VAL A 199 7.88 2.92 -34.87
C VAL A 199 8.62 3.86 -35.81
N MET A 200 8.72 5.16 -35.48
CA MET A 200 9.51 6.11 -36.28
C MET A 200 10.98 5.71 -36.38
N LEU A 201 11.61 5.26 -35.29
CA LEU A 201 12.99 4.81 -35.29
C LEU A 201 13.17 3.55 -36.15
N LEU A 202 12.26 2.58 -36.07
CA LEU A 202 12.33 1.36 -36.86
C LEU A 202 12.16 1.65 -38.36
N VAL A 203 11.13 2.43 -38.72
CA VAL A 203 10.88 2.81 -40.11
C VAL A 203 12.04 3.64 -40.66
N GLY A 204 12.53 4.63 -39.91
CA GLY A 204 13.69 5.42 -40.28
C GLY A 204 14.94 4.55 -40.49
N SER A 205 15.19 3.60 -39.58
CA SER A 205 16.32 2.66 -39.69
C SER A 205 16.22 1.79 -40.94
N CYS A 206 15.04 1.22 -41.22
CA CYS A 206 14.80 0.46 -42.44
C CYS A 206 15.07 1.30 -43.69
N VAL A 207 14.53 2.53 -43.75
CA VAL A 207 14.72 3.45 -44.88
C VAL A 207 16.20 3.73 -45.13
N VAL A 208 16.97 4.02 -44.08
CA VAL A 208 18.42 4.27 -44.20
C VAL A 208 19.16 3.03 -44.72
N LEU A 209 18.88 1.84 -44.18
CA LEU A 209 19.52 0.59 -44.61
C LEU A 209 19.21 0.26 -46.08
N PHE A 210 17.97 0.44 -46.54
CA PHE A 210 17.60 0.23 -47.93
C PHE A 210 18.22 1.28 -48.87
N ALA A 211 18.31 2.54 -48.44
CA ALA A 211 18.95 3.60 -49.21
C ALA A 211 20.48 3.37 -49.35
N GLN A 212 21.16 2.92 -48.29
CA GLN A 212 22.58 2.58 -48.34
C GLN A 212 22.85 1.37 -49.24
N ARG A 213 22.03 0.32 -49.18
CA ARG A 213 22.15 -0.83 -50.09
C ARG A 213 22.03 -0.45 -51.56
N ARG A 214 21.10 0.45 -51.90
CA ARG A 214 20.98 0.97 -53.27
C ARG A 214 22.24 1.72 -53.71
N ARG A 215 22.80 2.58 -52.87
CA ARG A 215 24.04 3.32 -53.18
C ARG A 215 25.26 2.41 -53.36
N TYR A 216 25.38 1.32 -52.59
CA TYR A 216 26.46 0.35 -52.78
C TYR A 216 26.30 -0.50 -54.06
N SER A 217 25.06 -0.76 -54.48
CA SER A 217 24.77 -1.52 -55.71
C SER A 217 25.01 -0.73 -56.99
N GLU A 218 25.06 0.60 -56.91
CA GLU A 218 25.26 1.52 -58.05
C GLU A 218 26.74 1.90 -58.24
N TYR A 219 27.63 1.32 -57.43
CA TYR A 219 29.08 1.53 -57.53
C TYR A 219 29.66 0.64 -58.64
N GLU A 220 29.92 1.22 -59.82
CA GLU A 220 30.74 0.57 -60.84
C GLU A 220 32.21 0.57 -60.40
N PRO A 221 32.87 -0.60 -60.29
CA PRO A 221 34.29 -0.63 -59.96
C PRO A 221 35.10 -0.02 -61.11
N ILE A 222 35.90 0.99 -60.78
CA ILE A 222 36.80 1.65 -61.71
C ILE A 222 37.92 0.66 -62.06
N ASN A 223 37.92 0.17 -63.30
CA ASN A 223 38.98 -0.64 -63.90
C ASN A 223 39.74 0.21 -64.92
#